data_AF-R9JMA0-F1
#
_entry.id   AF-R9JMA0-F1
#
_cell.length_a   1.000
_cell.length_b   1.000
_cell.length_c   1.000
_cell.angle_alpha   90.00
_cell.angle_beta   90.00
_cell.angle_gamma   90.00
#
_symmetry.space_group_name_H-M   'P 1'
#
loop_
_entity.id
_entity.type
_entity.pdbx_description
1 polymer ?
#
loop_
_entity_poly.entity_id
_entity_poly.type
_entity_poly.pdbx_seq_one_letter_code
_entity_poly.pdbx_strand_id
1 'polypeptide(L)'
;MIDIRKGFEKRFNHGDIVYWCNKSGNEYNVKYGRVDEQFSDAVCIDLLEPKETRYIDGVPIDEFKDNQKYRKLPKDWTYNTKLFDLEWRIDPEDEKLFNELCVRIDEPKSIKKAYESGLLVKSDKIFHGHIETDITKEGFRIIKKYPMWQHHITHVSIRPDKVYFTYQEAKAEVEEYLAEFRRQAALSDYEWAVEEIDKTLNHWKVFQDATDEEVNAYHEWLLSMKNVEEIETRISFGNIQWKYEKNKKWNNIVL
;
A
#
# COMPACT_ATOMS: atom_id res chain seq x y z
N MET A 1 33.49 -1.72 -15.23
CA MET A 1 32.76 -2.09 -13.99
C MET A 1 31.35 -1.58 -14.14
N ILE A 2 30.34 -2.43 -14.01
CA ILE A 2 28.95 -1.98 -13.94
C ILE A 2 28.79 -1.39 -12.54
N ASP A 3 28.52 -0.09 -12.45
CA ASP A 3 28.28 0.58 -11.19
C ASP A 3 26.90 0.11 -10.65
N ILE A 4 26.92 -0.77 -9.66
CA ILE A 4 25.70 -1.31 -9.06
C ILE A 4 25.16 -0.24 -8.13
N ARG A 5 23.93 0.22 -8.41
CA ARG A 5 23.22 1.19 -7.55
C ARG A 5 23.16 0.66 -6.11
N LYS A 6 23.42 1.52 -5.12
CA LYS A 6 23.37 1.14 -3.69
C LYS A 6 22.04 0.45 -3.34
N GLY A 7 22.11 -0.69 -2.67
CA GLY A 7 20.99 -1.54 -2.31
C GLY A 7 20.59 -2.57 -3.38
N PHE A 8 21.05 -2.44 -4.62
CA PHE A 8 20.82 -3.40 -5.71
C PHE A 8 21.80 -4.57 -5.67
N GLU A 9 22.80 -4.53 -4.79
CA GLU A 9 23.67 -5.66 -4.47
C GLU A 9 22.97 -6.75 -3.64
N LYS A 10 21.84 -6.43 -2.98
CA LYS A 10 21.06 -7.39 -2.17
C LYS A 10 20.60 -8.56 -3.04
N ARG A 11 20.74 -9.79 -2.52
CA ARG A 11 20.32 -11.02 -3.20
C ARG A 11 19.37 -11.79 -2.29
N PHE A 12 18.18 -12.03 -2.80
CA PHE A 12 17.11 -12.77 -2.17
C PHE A 12 16.87 -14.05 -2.95
N ASN A 13 16.77 -15.17 -2.25
CA ASN A 13 16.50 -16.46 -2.87
C ASN A 13 15.00 -16.72 -2.90
N HIS A 14 14.58 -17.56 -3.85
CA HIS A 14 13.21 -18.06 -3.87
C HIS A 14 12.84 -18.68 -2.51
N GLY A 15 11.74 -18.20 -1.93
CA GLY A 15 11.23 -18.64 -0.65
C GLY A 15 11.78 -17.94 0.59
N ASP A 16 12.67 -16.97 0.42
CA ASP A 16 13.07 -16.10 1.52
C ASP A 16 11.89 -15.25 2.01
N ILE A 17 11.80 -15.06 3.32
CA ILE A 17 10.84 -14.11 3.91
C ILE A 17 11.52 -12.75 3.99
N VAL A 18 10.86 -11.73 3.45
CA VAL A 18 11.38 -10.38 3.34
C VAL A 18 10.37 -9.34 3.83
N TYR A 19 10.87 -8.15 4.11
CA TYR A 19 10.12 -7.02 4.63
C TYR A 19 10.29 -5.78 3.75
N TRP A 20 9.29 -4.91 3.75
CA TRP A 20 9.38 -3.60 3.11
C TRP A 20 8.50 -2.57 3.81
N CYS A 21 8.86 -1.31 3.64
CA CYS A 21 8.02 -0.18 4.01
C CYS A 21 6.90 -0.01 2.97
N ASN A 22 5.65 -0.05 3.43
CA ASN A 22 4.47 0.07 2.58
C ASN A 22 3.63 1.28 2.99
N LYS A 23 3.15 2.02 1.99
CA LYS A 23 2.16 3.07 2.18
C LYS A 23 0.75 2.51 1.95
N SER A 24 -0.08 2.54 2.98
CA SER A 24 -1.50 2.18 2.92
C SER A 24 -2.33 3.43 3.21
N GLY A 25 -2.84 4.07 2.16
CA GLY A 25 -3.52 5.37 2.31
C GLY A 25 -2.57 6.42 2.87
N ASN A 26 -2.87 6.94 4.06
CA ASN A 26 -2.07 7.97 4.74
C ASN A 26 -1.08 7.40 5.77
N GLU A 27 -0.99 6.07 5.88
CA GLU A 27 -0.16 5.41 6.90
C GLU A 27 1.00 4.65 6.26
N TYR A 28 2.12 4.60 6.98
CA TYR A 28 3.28 3.78 6.65
C TYR A 28 3.35 2.62 7.62
N ASN A 29 3.49 1.41 7.10
CA ASN A 29 3.59 0.19 7.88
C ASN A 29 4.62 -0.77 7.26
N VAL A 30 5.13 -1.68 8.09
CA VAL A 30 5.97 -2.77 7.59
C VAL A 30 5.07 -3.87 7.06
N LYS A 31 5.32 -4.29 5.83
CA LYS A 31 4.73 -5.49 5.24
C LYS A 31 5.78 -6.58 5.13
N TYR A 32 5.30 -7.81 4.99
CA TYR A 32 6.12 -8.99 4.78
C TYR A 32 5.52 -9.88 3.70
N GLY A 33 6.36 -10.75 3.16
CA GLY A 33 5.96 -11.70 2.12
C GLY A 33 7.08 -12.67 1.81
N ARG A 34 6.81 -13.58 0.87
CA ARG A 34 7.74 -14.61 0.43
C ARG A 34 8.25 -14.29 -0.95
N VAL A 35 9.56 -14.33 -1.15
CA VAL A 35 10.18 -14.06 -2.45
C VAL A 35 9.80 -15.17 -3.42
N ASP A 36 9.27 -14.76 -4.58
CA ASP A 36 9.01 -15.66 -5.70
C ASP A 36 10.19 -15.63 -6.67
N GLU A 37 10.59 -14.44 -7.13
CA GLU A 37 11.71 -14.27 -8.06
C GLU A 37 12.41 -12.92 -7.84
N GLN A 38 13.69 -12.83 -8.20
CA GLN A 38 14.43 -11.57 -8.21
C GLN A 38 15.04 -11.30 -9.59
N PHE A 39 14.75 -10.12 -10.12
CA PHE A 39 15.39 -9.51 -11.28
C PHE A 39 16.44 -8.48 -10.86
N SER A 40 17.15 -7.91 -11.83
CA SER A 40 18.15 -6.86 -11.57
C SER A 40 17.57 -5.61 -10.91
N ASP A 41 16.30 -5.31 -11.16
CA ASP A 41 15.62 -4.06 -10.81
C ASP A 41 14.35 -4.24 -9.96
N ALA A 42 13.91 -5.49 -9.75
CA ALA A 42 12.72 -5.81 -8.98
C ALA A 42 12.86 -7.13 -8.21
N VAL A 43 12.30 -7.18 -7.02
CA VAL A 43 12.05 -8.39 -6.24
C VAL A 43 10.55 -8.66 -6.27
N CYS A 44 10.15 -9.78 -6.86
CA CYS A 44 8.77 -10.25 -6.89
C CYS A 44 8.47 -11.03 -5.62
N ILE A 45 7.42 -10.61 -4.91
CA ILE A 45 7.08 -11.10 -3.58
C ILE A 45 5.62 -11.54 -3.59
N ASP A 46 5.39 -12.81 -3.23
CA ASP A 46 4.07 -13.33 -2.90
C ASP A 46 3.61 -12.74 -1.56
N LEU A 47 2.41 -12.17 -1.52
CA LEU A 47 1.81 -11.78 -0.26
C LEU A 47 1.33 -13.03 0.49
N LEU A 48 1.52 -13.04 1.81
CA LEU A 48 1.11 -14.13 2.68
C LEU A 48 -0.09 -13.69 3.51
N GLU A 49 -1.07 -14.58 3.63
CA GLU A 49 -2.30 -14.34 4.38
C GLU A 49 -2.67 -15.58 5.20
N PRO A 50 -3.42 -15.44 6.31
CA PRO A 50 -4.00 -16.57 7.00
C PRO A 50 -4.83 -17.42 6.04
N LYS A 51 -4.77 -18.74 6.20
CA LYS A 51 -5.53 -19.64 5.35
C LYS A 51 -7.04 -19.35 5.43
N GLU A 52 -7.75 -19.76 4.38
CA GLU A 52 -9.18 -19.56 4.25
C GLU A 52 -9.97 -20.29 5.35
N THR A 53 -10.92 -19.58 5.96
CA THR A 53 -11.73 -20.07 7.09
C THR A 53 -13.23 -19.87 6.87
N ARG A 54 -13.64 -19.37 5.70
CA ARG A 54 -15.05 -19.13 5.37
C ARG A 54 -15.74 -20.40 4.91
N TYR A 55 -16.95 -20.60 5.45
CA TYR A 55 -17.86 -21.68 5.11
C TYR A 55 -19.19 -21.12 4.63
N ILE A 56 -19.71 -21.68 3.54
CA ILE A 56 -21.03 -21.38 2.98
C ILE A 56 -21.94 -22.57 3.26
N ASP A 57 -23.00 -22.37 4.04
CA ASP A 57 -23.91 -23.44 4.49
C ASP A 57 -23.15 -24.65 5.09
N GLY A 58 -22.05 -24.39 5.80
CA GLY A 58 -21.20 -25.42 6.39
C GLY A 58 -20.18 -26.09 5.45
N VAL A 59 -20.07 -25.67 4.19
CA VAL A 59 -19.08 -26.16 3.21
C VAL A 59 -17.94 -25.14 3.06
N PRO A 60 -16.65 -25.55 3.13
CA PRO A 60 -15.52 -24.65 2.89
C PRO A 60 -15.65 -23.93 1.54
N ILE A 61 -15.33 -22.64 1.49
CA ILE A 61 -15.50 -21.82 0.27
C ILE A 61 -14.68 -22.33 -0.93
N ASP A 62 -13.52 -22.94 -0.67
CA ASP A 62 -12.65 -23.52 -1.70
C ASP A 62 -13.29 -24.77 -2.33
N GLU A 63 -14.06 -25.52 -1.54
CA GLU A 63 -14.84 -26.68 -2.00
C GLU A 63 -16.22 -26.30 -2.54
N PHE A 64 -16.68 -25.08 -2.25
CA PHE A 64 -18.00 -24.60 -2.65
C PHE A 64 -18.09 -24.45 -4.17
N LYS A 65 -18.98 -25.23 -4.77
CA LYS A 65 -19.33 -25.16 -6.20
C LYS A 65 -20.38 -24.09 -6.40
N ASP A 66 -20.09 -23.12 -7.26
CA ASP A 66 -20.94 -21.99 -7.66
C ASP A 66 -22.02 -22.34 -8.69
N ASN A 67 -21.78 -23.36 -9.53
CA ASN A 67 -22.70 -23.82 -10.56
C ASN A 67 -23.83 -24.72 -10.05
N GLN A 68 -24.49 -24.30 -8.97
CA GLN A 68 -25.63 -25.01 -8.41
C GLN A 68 -26.91 -24.68 -9.17
N LYS A 69 -27.85 -25.63 -9.17
CA LYS A 69 -29.21 -25.40 -9.67
C LYS A 69 -29.91 -24.33 -8.83
N TYR A 70 -30.77 -23.54 -9.47
CA TYR A 70 -31.64 -22.61 -8.76
C TYR A 70 -32.50 -23.36 -7.72
N ARG A 71 -32.45 -22.87 -6.49
CA ARG A 71 -33.27 -23.30 -5.35
C ARG A 71 -34.52 -22.42 -5.29
N LYS A 72 -35.62 -22.99 -4.83
CA LYS A 72 -36.87 -22.24 -4.63
C LYS A 72 -36.70 -21.23 -3.49
N LEU A 73 -37.16 -19.99 -3.70
CA LEU A 73 -37.21 -18.98 -2.64
C LEU A 73 -38.12 -19.42 -1.48
N PRO A 74 -37.76 -19.11 -0.22
CA PRO A 74 -38.62 -19.35 0.93
C PRO A 74 -39.99 -18.68 0.78
N LYS A 75 -41.01 -19.25 1.47
CA LYS A 75 -42.33 -18.61 1.54
C LYS A 75 -42.20 -17.26 2.25
N ASP A 76 -42.90 -16.24 1.74
CA ASP A 76 -42.89 -14.88 2.27
C ASP A 76 -41.48 -14.23 2.30
N TRP A 77 -40.61 -14.65 1.37
CA TRP A 77 -39.28 -14.06 1.20
C TRP A 77 -39.35 -12.56 0.88
N THR A 78 -38.39 -11.82 1.44
CA THR A 78 -38.11 -10.41 1.14
C THR A 78 -36.63 -10.24 0.84
N TYR A 79 -36.22 -9.10 0.29
CA TYR A 79 -34.80 -8.79 0.05
C TYR A 79 -33.92 -8.86 1.31
N ASN A 80 -34.52 -8.82 2.51
CA ASN A 80 -33.81 -8.93 3.79
C ASN A 80 -33.75 -10.36 4.34
N THR A 81 -34.42 -11.32 3.69
CA THR A 81 -34.42 -12.72 4.13
C THR A 81 -33.04 -13.33 3.89
N LYS A 82 -32.43 -13.86 4.95
CA LYS A 82 -31.16 -14.60 4.88
C LYS A 82 -31.36 -15.89 4.06
N LEU A 83 -30.62 -16.03 2.96
CA LEU A 83 -30.74 -17.13 2.01
C LEU A 83 -29.61 -18.17 2.11
N PHE A 84 -28.53 -17.84 2.82
CA PHE A 84 -27.40 -18.71 3.09
C PHE A 84 -26.72 -18.30 4.39
N ASP A 85 -26.01 -19.22 5.01
CA ASP A 85 -25.18 -18.97 6.18
C ASP A 85 -23.72 -18.83 5.76
N LEU A 86 -23.10 -17.69 6.09
CA LEU A 86 -21.67 -17.47 5.98
C LEU A 86 -21.07 -17.50 7.40
N GLU A 87 -20.18 -18.45 7.63
CA GLU A 87 -19.53 -18.66 8.92
C GLU A 87 -18.02 -18.64 8.76
N TRP A 88 -17.33 -18.20 9.82
CA TRP A 88 -15.87 -18.29 9.94
C TRP A 88 -15.57 -19.35 10.98
N ARG A 89 -14.86 -20.40 10.57
CA ARG A 89 -14.48 -21.50 11.46
C ARG A 89 -12.98 -21.66 11.40
N ILE A 90 -12.35 -21.56 12.57
CA ILE A 90 -10.94 -21.89 12.75
C ILE A 90 -10.89 -23.38 13.10
N ASP A 91 -10.02 -24.15 12.45
CA ASP A 91 -9.80 -25.53 12.85
C ASP A 91 -9.17 -25.54 14.25
N PRO A 92 -9.71 -26.28 15.23
CA PRO A 92 -9.09 -26.41 16.54
C PRO A 92 -7.61 -26.82 16.48
N GLU A 93 -7.21 -27.62 15.48
CA GLU A 93 -5.80 -27.99 15.30
C GLU A 93 -4.95 -26.82 14.80
N ASP A 94 -5.49 -25.94 13.95
CA ASP A 94 -4.77 -24.72 13.55
C ASP A 94 -4.63 -23.75 14.70
N GLU A 95 -5.69 -23.60 15.52
CA GLU A 95 -5.66 -22.71 16.67
C GLU A 95 -4.59 -23.19 17.67
N LYS A 96 -4.56 -24.50 17.93
CA LYS A 96 -3.53 -25.12 18.74
C LYS A 96 -2.14 -24.92 18.15
N LEU A 97 -1.97 -25.17 16.86
CA LEU A 97 -0.69 -25.00 16.15
C LEU A 97 -0.23 -23.55 16.12
N PHE A 98 -1.14 -22.59 15.95
CA PHE A 98 -0.85 -21.15 16.00
C PHE A 98 -0.33 -20.75 17.38
N ASN A 99 -0.99 -21.23 18.44
CA ASN A 99 -0.58 -21.01 19.82
C ASN A 99 0.76 -21.68 20.14
N GLU A 100 1.02 -22.89 19.63
CA GLU A 100 2.29 -23.60 19.81
C GLU A 100 3.46 -22.92 19.07
N LEU A 101 3.20 -22.41 17.86
CA LEU A 101 4.21 -21.77 17.04
C LEU A 101 4.57 -20.36 17.52
N CYS A 102 3.70 -19.71 18.32
CA CYS A 102 3.87 -18.33 18.78
C CYS A 102 4.29 -17.41 17.62
N VAL A 103 3.46 -17.36 16.57
CA VAL A 103 3.84 -16.70 15.30
C VAL A 103 4.16 -15.23 15.54
N ARG A 104 5.40 -14.85 15.20
CA ARG A 104 5.95 -13.51 15.36
C ARG A 104 6.22 -12.90 13.99
N ILE A 105 5.49 -11.84 13.66
CA ILE A 105 5.57 -11.17 12.36
C ILE A 105 6.86 -10.37 12.17
N ASP A 106 7.62 -10.12 13.23
CA ASP A 106 8.92 -9.46 13.17
C ASP A 106 10.08 -10.45 12.96
N GLU A 107 9.80 -11.77 12.95
CA GLU A 107 10.79 -12.82 12.81
C GLU A 107 10.58 -13.66 11.54
N PRO A 108 11.46 -13.55 10.52
CA PRO A 108 11.26 -14.26 9.26
C PRO A 108 11.22 -15.79 9.42
N LYS A 109 11.93 -16.36 10.41
CA LYS A 109 11.87 -17.79 10.73
C LYS A 109 10.49 -18.21 11.25
N SER A 110 9.81 -17.36 12.00
CA SER A 110 8.49 -17.65 12.56
C SER A 110 7.43 -17.64 11.45
N ILE A 111 7.47 -16.63 10.58
CA ILE A 111 6.62 -16.56 9.38
C ILE A 111 6.85 -17.76 8.46
N LYS A 112 8.12 -18.13 8.23
CA LYS A 112 8.45 -19.30 7.40
C LYS A 112 7.86 -20.59 7.97
N LYS A 113 7.96 -20.81 9.29
CA LYS A 113 7.33 -21.96 9.96
C LYS A 113 5.81 -21.96 9.82
N ALA A 114 5.17 -20.80 10.01
CA ALA A 114 3.72 -20.67 9.85
C ALA A 114 3.25 -20.95 8.41
N TYR A 115 4.07 -20.59 7.43
CA TYR A 115 3.83 -20.93 6.02
C TYR A 115 4.02 -22.43 5.76
N GLU A 116 5.14 -23.01 6.22
CA GLU A 116 5.43 -24.44 6.07
C GLU A 116 4.40 -25.33 6.77
N SER A 117 3.78 -24.84 7.85
CA SER A 117 2.73 -25.54 8.59
C SER A 117 1.33 -25.32 8.03
N GLY A 118 1.18 -24.50 6.97
CA GLY A 118 -0.10 -24.23 6.31
C GLY A 118 -1.02 -23.23 7.01
N LEU A 119 -0.57 -22.58 8.08
CA LEU A 119 -1.33 -21.51 8.75
C LEU A 119 -1.35 -20.23 7.89
N LEU A 120 -0.24 -19.95 7.23
CA LEU A 120 -0.13 -18.92 6.21
C LEU A 120 -0.06 -19.56 4.83
N VAL A 121 -0.79 -18.99 3.89
CA VAL A 121 -0.78 -19.40 2.48
C VAL A 121 -0.48 -18.18 1.61
N LYS A 122 -0.11 -18.43 0.36
CA LYS A 122 -0.03 -17.36 -0.63
C LYS A 122 -1.42 -16.75 -0.83
N SER A 123 -1.49 -15.42 -0.89
CA SER A 123 -2.73 -14.67 -1.08
C SER A 123 -3.46 -15.07 -2.36
N ASP A 124 -2.75 -15.54 -3.39
CA ASP A 124 -3.32 -16.05 -4.65
C ASP A 124 -4.18 -17.30 -4.50
N LYS A 125 -4.03 -18.04 -3.39
CA LYS A 125 -4.83 -19.24 -3.07
C LYS A 125 -6.15 -18.90 -2.41
N ILE A 126 -6.34 -17.66 -1.96
CA ILE A 126 -7.53 -17.25 -1.23
C ILE A 126 -8.50 -16.56 -2.18
N PHE A 127 -9.79 -16.86 -2.04
CA PHE A 127 -10.84 -16.20 -2.79
C PHE A 127 -11.19 -14.83 -2.16
N HIS A 128 -10.74 -13.72 -2.74
CA HIS A 128 -10.99 -12.37 -2.20
C HIS A 128 -12.30 -11.72 -2.66
N GLY A 129 -13.10 -12.44 -3.44
CA GLY A 129 -14.37 -11.94 -3.94
C GLY A 129 -15.50 -11.98 -2.92
N HIS A 130 -16.68 -11.56 -3.36
CA HIS A 130 -17.91 -11.59 -2.59
C HIS A 130 -18.67 -12.90 -2.83
N ILE A 131 -19.37 -13.33 -1.78
CA ILE A 131 -20.39 -14.37 -1.85
C ILE A 131 -21.73 -13.65 -1.92
N GLU A 132 -22.44 -13.84 -3.02
CA GLU A 132 -23.71 -13.17 -3.29
C GLU A 132 -24.80 -14.18 -3.60
N THR A 133 -26.05 -13.73 -3.51
CA THR A 133 -27.20 -14.50 -4.00
C THR A 133 -27.62 -13.96 -5.37
N ASP A 134 -27.65 -14.85 -6.35
CA ASP A 134 -28.16 -14.58 -7.69
C ASP A 134 -29.63 -15.00 -7.72
N ILE A 135 -30.52 -14.02 -7.74
CA ILE A 135 -31.98 -14.21 -7.68
C ILE A 135 -32.57 -13.88 -9.04
N THR A 136 -33.28 -14.84 -9.62
CA THR A 136 -33.96 -14.72 -10.90
C THR A 136 -35.40 -15.21 -10.81
N LYS A 137 -36.14 -15.17 -11.92
CA LYS A 137 -37.48 -15.77 -12.01
C LYS A 137 -37.51 -17.28 -11.74
N GLU A 138 -36.38 -17.96 -11.84
CA GLU A 138 -36.24 -19.42 -11.64
C GLU A 138 -35.98 -19.80 -10.17
N GLY A 139 -35.71 -18.82 -9.31
CA GLY A 139 -35.36 -19.02 -7.91
C GLY A 139 -34.07 -18.28 -7.55
N PHE A 140 -33.29 -18.82 -6.63
CA PHE A 140 -32.01 -18.25 -6.23
C PHE A 140 -30.88 -19.28 -6.25
N ARG A 141 -29.65 -18.83 -6.41
CA ARG A 141 -28.44 -19.63 -6.16
C ARG A 141 -27.39 -18.76 -5.48
N ILE A 142 -26.41 -19.40 -4.85
CA ILE A 142 -25.29 -18.70 -4.21
C ILE A 142 -24.13 -18.70 -5.21
N ILE A 143 -23.55 -17.53 -5.45
CA ILE A 143 -22.46 -17.35 -6.40
C ILE A 143 -21.25 -16.72 -5.73
N LYS A 144 -20.07 -17.09 -6.23
CA LYS A 144 -18.80 -16.42 -5.96
C LYS A 144 -18.57 -15.39 -7.05
N LYS A 145 -18.40 -14.13 -6.68
CA LYS A 145 -18.27 -13.03 -7.63
C LYS A 145 -17.11 -12.12 -7.27
N TYR A 146 -16.31 -11.75 -8.26
CA TYR A 146 -15.36 -10.66 -8.15
C TYR A 146 -15.98 -9.40 -8.73
N PRO A 147 -16.30 -8.38 -7.91
CA PRO A 147 -16.74 -7.09 -8.42
C PRO A 147 -15.65 -6.48 -9.30
N MET A 148 -16.05 -5.87 -10.40
CA MET A 148 -15.12 -5.26 -11.37
C MET A 148 -14.22 -4.20 -10.74
N TRP A 149 -14.73 -3.44 -9.76
CA TRP A 149 -14.00 -2.38 -9.06
C TRP A 149 -13.10 -2.89 -7.93
N GLN A 150 -13.20 -4.16 -7.56
CA GLN A 150 -12.43 -4.73 -6.47
C GLN A 150 -11.24 -5.49 -7.04
N HIS A 151 -10.08 -4.87 -6.92
CA HIS A 151 -8.80 -5.50 -7.23
C HIS A 151 -8.12 -5.90 -5.92
N HIS A 152 -7.92 -7.20 -5.74
CA HIS A 152 -7.09 -7.70 -4.65
C HIS A 152 -5.67 -7.94 -5.17
N ILE A 153 -4.70 -7.32 -4.52
CA ILE A 153 -3.29 -7.50 -4.85
C ILE A 153 -2.83 -8.76 -4.12
N THR A 154 -2.32 -9.74 -4.87
CA THR A 154 -1.83 -11.01 -4.32
C THR A 154 -0.30 -11.12 -4.34
N HIS A 155 0.35 -10.28 -5.16
CA HIS A 155 1.80 -10.24 -5.35
C HIS A 155 2.24 -8.80 -5.59
N VAL A 156 3.48 -8.48 -5.24
CA VAL A 156 4.07 -7.14 -5.44
C VAL A 156 5.48 -7.23 -6.02
N SER A 157 5.87 -6.22 -6.80
CA SER A 157 7.23 -6.05 -7.28
C SER A 157 7.84 -4.82 -6.63
N ILE A 158 8.95 -4.99 -5.92
CA ILE A 158 9.58 -3.93 -5.13
C ILE A 158 11.02 -3.76 -5.56
N ARG A 159 11.49 -2.50 -5.59
CA ARG A 159 12.88 -2.18 -5.90
C ARG A 159 13.82 -2.83 -4.88
N PRO A 160 14.92 -3.51 -5.27
CA PRO A 160 15.75 -4.31 -4.37
C PRO A 160 16.28 -3.56 -3.13
N ASP A 161 16.63 -2.28 -3.28
CA ASP A 161 17.12 -1.45 -2.16
C ASP A 161 16.05 -1.19 -1.08
N LYS A 162 14.76 -1.27 -1.44
CA LYS A 162 13.58 -1.11 -0.57
C LYS A 162 13.04 -2.42 0.00
N VAL A 163 13.75 -3.53 -0.23
CA VAL A 163 13.47 -4.83 0.38
C VAL A 163 14.52 -5.14 1.44
N TYR A 164 14.08 -5.69 2.57
CA TYR A 164 14.91 -5.91 3.75
C TYR A 164 14.79 -7.36 4.25
N PHE A 165 15.88 -7.87 4.81
CA PHE A 165 15.91 -9.21 5.41
C PHE A 165 15.26 -9.23 6.79
N THR A 166 15.27 -8.09 7.49
CA THR A 166 14.75 -7.99 8.85
C THR A 166 13.63 -6.96 8.95
N TYR A 167 12.72 -7.21 9.89
CA TYR A 167 11.64 -6.29 10.23
C TYR A 167 12.18 -4.95 10.73
N GLN A 168 13.28 -4.95 11.50
CA GLN A 168 13.84 -3.72 12.08
C GLN A 168 14.38 -2.76 11.02
N GLU A 169 14.99 -3.27 9.94
CA GLU A 169 15.45 -2.42 8.84
C GLU A 169 14.28 -1.76 8.11
N ALA A 170 13.22 -2.52 7.81
CA ALA A 170 12.01 -1.97 7.19
C ALA A 170 11.29 -0.98 8.13
N LYS A 171 11.29 -1.28 9.44
CA LYS A 171 10.71 -0.42 10.46
C LYS A 171 11.47 0.90 10.60
N ALA A 172 12.80 0.89 10.50
CA ALA A 172 13.59 2.11 10.51
C ALA A 172 13.18 3.05 9.36
N GLU A 173 12.96 2.51 8.15
CA GLU A 173 12.44 3.33 7.04
C GLU A 173 11.03 3.87 7.31
N VAL A 174 10.13 3.07 7.91
CA VAL A 174 8.81 3.57 8.35
C VAL A 174 8.96 4.71 9.37
N GLU A 175 9.86 4.55 10.35
CA GLU A 175 10.12 5.56 11.38
C GLU A 175 10.73 6.85 10.80
N GLU A 176 11.54 6.76 9.74
CA GLU A 176 12.04 7.94 8.99
C GLU A 176 10.89 8.74 8.38
N TYR A 177 9.92 8.09 7.72
CA TYR A 177 8.75 8.79 7.18
C TYR A 177 7.90 9.42 8.29
N LEU A 178 7.69 8.71 9.40
CA LEU A 178 6.94 9.24 10.54
C LEU A 178 7.67 10.41 11.22
N ALA A 179 9.00 10.37 11.29
CA ALA A 179 9.81 11.46 11.81
C ALA A 179 9.70 12.70 10.92
N GLU A 180 9.71 12.53 9.59
CA GLU A 180 9.51 13.64 8.65
C GLU A 180 8.12 14.26 8.79
N PHE A 181 7.06 13.46 8.98
CA PHE A 181 5.72 14.01 9.26
C PHE A 181 5.67 14.79 10.57
N ARG A 182 6.34 14.32 11.61
CA ARG A 182 6.43 15.05 12.88
C ARG A 182 7.21 16.34 12.73
N ARG A 183 8.29 16.34 11.94
CA ARG A 183 9.08 17.53 11.63
C ARG A 183 8.24 18.56 10.91
N GLN A 184 7.55 18.16 9.83
CA GLN A 184 6.67 19.04 9.06
C GLN A 184 5.54 19.62 9.93
N ALA A 185 4.91 18.78 10.77
CA ALA A 185 3.86 19.23 11.68
C ALA A 185 4.34 20.18 12.78
N ALA A 186 5.65 20.24 13.03
CA ALA A 186 6.25 21.14 14.03
C ALA A 186 6.67 22.50 13.44
N LEU A 187 6.66 22.66 12.12
CA LEU A 187 6.98 23.92 11.47
C LEU A 187 5.87 24.94 11.72
N SER A 188 6.26 26.21 11.87
CA SER A 188 5.33 27.32 11.78
C SER A 188 4.85 27.52 10.34
N ASP A 189 3.72 28.21 10.17
CA ASP A 189 3.17 28.53 8.83
C ASP A 189 4.21 29.26 7.95
N TYR A 190 5.03 30.13 8.55
CA TYR A 190 6.13 30.80 7.85
C TYR A 190 7.21 29.82 7.40
N GLU A 191 7.71 28.98 8.30
CA GLU A 191 8.76 28.00 7.97
C GLU A 191 8.29 27.00 6.91
N TRP A 192 7.03 26.55 7.00
CA TRP A 192 6.41 25.69 6.00
C TRP A 192 6.35 26.37 4.62
N ALA A 193 5.94 27.64 4.56
CA ALA A 193 5.88 28.38 3.31
C ALA A 193 7.27 28.57 2.68
N VAL A 194 8.31 28.85 3.49
CA VAL A 194 9.70 28.92 3.02
C VAL A 194 10.13 27.57 2.43
N GLU A 195 9.86 26.44 3.08
CA GLU A 195 10.19 25.12 2.54
C GLU A 195 9.47 24.80 1.23
N GLU A 196 8.21 25.19 1.08
CA GLU A 196 7.45 25.00 -0.16
C GLU A 196 7.99 25.89 -1.30
N ILE A 197 8.41 27.12 -0.99
CA ILE A 197 9.11 28.00 -1.93
C ILE A 197 10.41 27.32 -2.38
N ASP A 198 11.24 26.87 -1.44
CA ASP A 198 12.52 26.23 -1.73
C ASP A 198 12.35 24.96 -2.57
N LYS A 199 11.33 24.13 -2.29
CA LYS A 199 11.02 22.95 -3.12
C LYS A 199 10.71 23.35 -4.56
N THR A 200 9.91 24.40 -4.75
CA THR A 200 9.56 24.90 -6.08
C THR A 200 10.78 25.45 -6.81
N LEU A 201 11.61 26.23 -6.13
CA LEU A 201 12.83 26.82 -6.70
C LEU A 201 13.87 25.75 -7.05
N ASN A 202 14.07 24.74 -6.19
CA ASN A 202 14.96 23.63 -6.46
C ASN A 202 14.50 22.79 -7.65
N HIS A 203 13.19 22.56 -7.77
CA HIS A 203 12.63 21.89 -8.96
C HIS A 203 12.87 22.74 -10.21
N TRP A 204 12.63 24.05 -10.12
CA TRP A 204 12.85 24.98 -11.23
C TRP A 204 14.31 25.02 -11.67
N LYS A 205 15.25 25.02 -10.71
CA LYS A 205 16.69 24.96 -10.96
C LYS A 205 17.06 23.80 -11.86
N VAL A 206 16.60 22.59 -11.52
CA VAL A 206 16.84 21.38 -12.31
C VAL A 206 16.15 21.46 -13.68
N PHE A 207 14.94 22.00 -13.72
CA PHE A 207 14.14 22.07 -14.95
C PHE A 207 14.66 23.10 -15.97
N GLN A 208 15.30 24.18 -15.50
CA GLN A 208 15.85 25.25 -16.36
C GLN A 208 17.37 25.24 -16.46
N ASP A 209 18.06 24.31 -15.78
CA ASP A 209 19.53 24.31 -15.65
C ASP A 209 20.04 25.64 -15.07
N ALA A 210 19.29 26.21 -14.12
CA ALA A 210 19.57 27.52 -13.54
C ALA A 210 20.71 27.49 -12.50
N THR A 211 21.38 28.61 -12.32
CA THR A 211 22.48 28.73 -11.35
C THR A 211 21.97 28.94 -9.93
N ASP A 212 22.85 28.72 -8.94
CA ASP A 212 22.54 29.03 -7.54
C ASP A 212 22.29 30.54 -7.33
N GLU A 213 22.96 31.42 -8.09
CA GLU A 213 22.69 32.85 -8.02
C GLU A 213 21.28 33.20 -8.52
N GLU A 214 20.83 32.58 -9.61
CA GLU A 214 19.49 32.80 -10.15
C GLU A 214 18.43 32.35 -9.15
N VAL A 215 18.59 31.15 -8.57
CA VAL A 215 17.68 30.64 -7.53
C VAL A 215 17.64 31.56 -6.31
N ASN A 216 18.81 32.03 -5.84
CA ASN A 216 18.90 32.93 -4.70
C ASN A 216 18.19 34.26 -4.97
N ALA A 217 18.25 34.79 -6.19
CA ALA A 217 17.54 36.02 -6.54
C ALA A 217 16.01 35.86 -6.42
N TYR A 218 15.45 34.73 -6.89
CA TYR A 218 14.03 34.43 -6.71
C TYR A 218 13.66 34.20 -5.24
N HIS A 219 14.52 33.50 -4.50
CA HIS A 219 14.33 33.25 -3.08
C HIS A 219 14.28 34.56 -2.28
N GLU A 220 15.29 35.43 -2.42
CA GLU A 220 15.34 36.73 -1.75
C GLU A 220 14.14 37.61 -2.13
N TRP A 221 13.75 37.62 -3.39
CA TRP A 221 12.58 38.37 -3.84
C TRP A 221 11.30 37.89 -3.17
N LEU A 222 11.05 36.58 -3.13
CA LEU A 222 9.87 35.98 -2.49
C LEU A 222 9.85 36.22 -0.97
N LEU A 223 10.99 36.11 -0.30
CA LEU A 223 11.09 36.37 1.15
C LEU A 223 11.01 37.86 1.52
N SER A 224 11.26 38.77 0.57
CA SER A 224 11.08 40.21 0.79
C SER A 224 9.60 40.63 0.82
N MET A 225 8.69 39.74 0.40
CA MET A 225 7.26 40.02 0.35
C MET A 225 6.61 39.99 1.74
N LYS A 226 5.47 40.67 1.88
CA LYS A 226 4.67 40.61 3.11
C LYS A 226 3.87 39.30 3.16
N ASN A 227 3.62 38.79 4.37
CA ASN A 227 2.82 37.58 4.64
C ASN A 227 3.34 36.39 3.82
N VAL A 228 4.61 36.04 3.98
CA VAL A 228 5.25 34.95 3.25
C VAL A 228 4.53 33.62 3.50
N GLU A 229 3.99 33.43 4.69
CA GLU A 229 3.15 32.29 5.07
C GLU A 229 1.91 32.09 4.18
N GLU A 230 1.43 33.15 3.51
CA GLU A 230 0.29 33.09 2.59
C GLU A 230 0.73 32.88 1.12
N ILE A 231 2.03 32.77 0.82
CA ILE A 231 2.53 32.69 -0.56
C ILE A 231 2.48 31.25 -1.08
N GLU A 232 1.82 31.07 -2.22
CA GLU A 232 1.92 29.86 -3.03
C GLU A 232 2.83 30.10 -4.23
N THR A 233 3.70 29.13 -4.53
CA THR A 233 4.57 29.15 -5.71
C THR A 233 4.30 27.96 -6.62
N ARG A 234 4.59 28.13 -7.92
CA ARG A 234 4.57 27.03 -8.90
C ARG A 234 5.48 27.32 -10.08
N ILE A 235 5.78 26.27 -10.85
CA ILE A 235 6.43 26.38 -12.16
C ILE A 235 5.35 26.34 -13.25
N SER A 236 5.37 27.31 -14.16
CA SER A 236 4.46 27.34 -15.31
C SER A 236 5.18 27.87 -16.55
N PHE A 237 5.17 27.09 -17.64
CA PHE A 237 5.86 27.41 -18.88
C PHE A 237 7.34 27.80 -18.66
N GLY A 238 8.04 27.09 -17.78
CA GLY A 238 9.45 27.36 -17.44
C GLY A 238 9.69 28.57 -16.53
N ASN A 239 8.65 29.30 -16.12
CA ASN A 239 8.77 30.46 -15.24
C ASN A 239 8.28 30.15 -13.83
N ILE A 240 8.82 30.86 -12.84
CA ILE A 240 8.31 30.86 -11.48
C ILE A 240 7.11 31.82 -11.41
N GLN A 241 6.00 31.30 -10.90
CA GLN A 241 4.80 32.06 -10.61
C GLN A 241 4.49 32.03 -9.13
N TRP A 242 3.86 33.11 -8.65
CA TRP A 242 3.40 33.22 -7.27
C TRP A 242 2.01 33.82 -7.17
N LYS A 243 1.36 33.60 -6.02
CA LYS A 243 0.16 34.32 -5.57
C LYS A 243 0.05 34.25 -4.05
N TYR A 244 -0.79 35.08 -3.47
CA TYR A 244 -1.33 34.82 -2.14
C TYR A 244 -2.42 33.74 -2.20
N GLU A 245 -2.54 32.91 -1.17
CA GLU A 245 -3.49 31.78 -1.09
C GLU A 245 -4.91 32.20 -1.46
N LYS A 246 -5.40 33.30 -0.87
CA LYS A 246 -6.73 33.89 -1.11
C LYS A 246 -6.96 34.38 -2.54
N ASN A 247 -5.89 34.61 -3.30
CA ASN A 247 -5.99 35.14 -4.66
C ASN A 247 -6.17 34.01 -5.68
N LYS A 248 -6.83 34.30 -6.79
CA LYS A 248 -7.00 33.34 -7.90
C LYS A 248 -5.97 33.52 -9.02
N LYS A 249 -5.38 34.70 -9.12
CA LYS A 249 -4.49 35.07 -10.24
C LYS A 249 -3.04 34.81 -9.86
N TRP A 250 -2.37 34.03 -10.71
CA TRP A 250 -0.93 33.80 -10.67
C TRP A 250 -0.18 34.93 -11.36
N ASN A 251 0.96 35.33 -10.81
CA ASN A 251 1.82 36.37 -11.35
C ASN A 251 3.19 35.78 -11.65
N ASN A 252 3.75 36.08 -12.82
CA ASN A 252 5.13 35.73 -13.14
C ASN A 252 6.07 36.64 -12.35
N ILE A 253 7.20 36.07 -11.93
CA ILE A 253 8.34 36.85 -11.44
C ILE A 253 9.27 37.09 -12.64
N VAL A 254 9.74 38.32 -12.79
CA VAL A 254 10.75 38.70 -13.78
C VAL A 254 11.82 39.46 -13.01
N LEU A 255 13.02 38.90 -12.96
CA LEU A 255 14.21 39.45 -12.29
C LEU A 255 15.26 39.87 -13.32
#